data_AF-A0AAV3IZX3-F1
#
_entry.id   AF-A0AAV3IZX3-F1
#
_cell.length_a   1.000
_cell.length_b   1.000
_cell.length_c   1.000
_cell.angle_alpha   90.00
_cell.angle_beta   90.00
_cell.angle_gamma   90.00
#
_symmetry.space_group_name_H-M   'P 1'
#
loop_
_entity.id
_entity.type
_entity.pdbx_description
1 polymer ?
#
loop_
_entity_poly.entity_id
_entity_poly.type
_entity_poly.pdbx_seq_one_letter_code
_entity_poly.pdbx_strand_id
1 'polypeptide(L)'
;MDKGNFTRIGETKPRKAEVRLAFETTEKPQEFMQTFLRRIPIHIYIPNMDGRGIMEKRQMIEYLFGKESRKLNKPIEVTPRVMNILLQTYYEGNIGKIENTIKYACDSAIARNEQIQVRIQLRDLPQKIYARNTQQEKWSTFEGSNLIFSGFCERKQVSSRTKELASFISRIVLFHEHFENGEETLHELKKQWLQQVTQFMDELVYQDKYD
;
A
#
# COMPACT_ATOMS: atom_id res chain seq x y z
N MET A 1 -28.10 7.87 21.31
CA MET A 1 -27.04 6.95 21.74
C MET A 1 -27.42 6.29 23.06
N ASP A 2 -27.45 7.04 24.16
CA ASP A 2 -27.59 6.47 25.52
C ASP A 2 -28.88 5.67 25.75
N LYS A 3 -30.02 6.13 25.22
CA LYS A 3 -31.35 5.54 25.50
C LYS A 3 -31.91 4.64 24.40
N GLY A 4 -31.20 4.51 23.26
CA GLY A 4 -31.71 3.76 22.10
C GLY A 4 -33.03 4.28 21.49
N ASN A 5 -33.44 5.51 21.83
CA ASN A 5 -34.67 6.13 21.35
C ASN A 5 -34.39 7.39 20.52
N PHE A 6 -35.24 7.66 19.53
CA PHE A 6 -35.23 8.86 18.71
C PHE A 6 -36.66 9.30 18.36
N THR A 7 -36.85 10.56 18.01
CA THR A 7 -38.14 11.11 17.58
C THR A 7 -37.93 11.84 16.26
N ARG A 8 -38.76 11.60 15.26
CA ARG A 8 -38.68 12.38 14.01
C ARG A 8 -39.15 13.81 14.26
N ILE A 9 -38.63 14.76 13.49
CA ILE A 9 -39.08 16.16 13.57
C ILE A 9 -40.58 16.19 13.26
N GLY A 10 -41.37 16.79 14.16
CA GLY A 10 -42.83 16.86 14.06
C GLY A 10 -43.60 15.69 14.68
N GLU A 11 -42.94 14.62 15.11
CA GLU A 11 -43.57 13.55 15.89
C GLU A 11 -43.52 13.85 17.40
N THR A 12 -44.57 13.47 18.13
CA THR A 12 -44.61 13.60 19.60
C THR A 12 -44.19 12.31 20.31
N LYS A 13 -44.28 11.17 19.63
CA LYS A 13 -44.03 9.85 20.24
C LYS A 13 -42.60 9.38 19.98
N PRO A 14 -41.83 9.01 21.03
CA PRO A 14 -40.49 8.45 20.85
C PRO A 14 -40.55 7.07 20.21
N ARG A 15 -39.58 6.78 19.35
CA ARG A 15 -39.38 5.51 18.68
C ARG A 15 -38.11 4.86 19.20
N LYS A 16 -38.11 3.54 19.32
CA LYS A 16 -36.92 2.75 19.69
C LYS A 16 -36.17 2.29 18.43
N ALA A 17 -34.85 2.31 18.47
CA ALA A 17 -33.97 1.76 17.45
C ALA A 17 -32.82 0.99 18.11
N GLU A 18 -32.62 -0.24 17.66
CA GLU A 18 -31.48 -1.07 18.05
C GLU A 18 -30.50 -1.10 16.88
N VAL A 19 -29.44 -0.28 16.98
CA VAL A 19 -28.47 -0.07 15.92
C VAL A 19 -27.06 0.01 16.48
N ARG A 20 -26.08 -0.32 15.64
CA ARG A 20 -24.67 0.00 15.88
C ARG A 20 -24.32 1.25 15.10
N LEU A 21 -23.64 2.18 15.76
CA LEU A 21 -23.22 3.44 15.16
C LEU A 21 -21.71 3.38 14.93
N ALA A 22 -21.30 3.65 13.69
CA ALA A 22 -19.90 3.85 13.31
C ALA A 22 -19.77 5.23 12.67
N PHE A 23 -18.71 5.96 13.04
CA PHE A 23 -18.45 7.31 12.58
C PHE A 23 -17.06 7.36 11.95
N GLU A 24 -16.91 8.19 10.93
CA GLU A 24 -15.63 8.49 10.28
C GLU A 24 -15.47 10.01 10.21
N THR A 25 -14.25 10.49 10.41
CA THR A 25 -13.89 11.91 10.30
C THR A 25 -12.43 12.06 9.90
N THR A 26 -12.13 13.07 9.08
CA THR A 26 -10.76 13.52 8.81
C THR A 26 -10.29 14.57 9.81
N GLU A 27 -11.21 15.20 10.53
CA GLU A 27 -10.92 16.20 11.55
C GLU A 27 -10.40 15.60 12.85
N LYS A 28 -9.60 16.38 13.57
CA LYS A 28 -9.01 15.96 14.83
C LYS A 28 -10.08 15.86 15.93
N PRO A 29 -9.99 14.89 16.87
CA PRO A 29 -10.97 14.75 17.95
C PRO A 29 -11.20 16.02 18.77
N GLN A 30 -10.19 16.90 18.89
CA GLN A 30 -10.29 18.15 19.65
C GLN A 30 -11.33 19.13 19.09
N GLU A 31 -11.72 18.99 17.83
CA GLU A 31 -12.75 19.83 17.20
C GLU A 31 -14.17 19.43 17.60
N PHE A 32 -14.34 18.25 18.19
CA PHE A 32 -15.64 17.75 18.64
C PHE A 32 -15.91 18.11 20.11
N MET A 33 -17.20 18.21 20.44
CA MET A 33 -17.61 18.40 21.83
C MET A 33 -17.18 17.20 22.69
N GLN A 34 -16.50 17.47 23.81
CA GLN A 34 -16.04 16.43 24.74
C GLN A 34 -17.21 15.59 25.31
N THR A 35 -18.40 16.18 25.44
CA THR A 35 -19.63 15.46 25.84
C THR A 35 -20.07 14.44 24.80
N PHE A 36 -19.83 14.70 23.52
CA PHE A 36 -20.13 13.78 22.43
C PHE A 36 -19.11 12.64 22.39
N LEU A 37 -17.81 12.96 22.45
CA LEU A 37 -16.75 11.94 22.40
C LEU A 37 -16.82 10.95 23.57
N ARG A 38 -17.23 11.38 24.77
CA ARG A 38 -17.47 10.46 25.91
C ARG A 38 -18.47 9.33 25.64
N ARG A 39 -19.31 9.44 24.59
CA ARG A 39 -20.27 8.42 24.18
C ARG A 39 -19.74 7.49 23.07
N ILE A 40 -18.52 7.72 22.61
CA ILE A 40 -17.82 6.92 21.60
C ILE A 40 -16.57 6.35 22.27
N PRO A 41 -16.66 5.21 22.98
CA PRO A 41 -15.56 4.70 23.80
C PRO A 41 -14.40 4.11 22.98
N ILE A 42 -14.65 3.76 21.72
CA ILE A 42 -13.65 3.14 20.83
C ILE A 42 -13.24 4.17 19.78
N HIS A 43 -11.95 4.52 19.81
CA HIS A 43 -11.32 5.39 18.81
C HIS A 43 -10.26 4.59 18.06
N ILE A 44 -10.39 4.54 16.74
CA ILE A 44 -9.42 3.87 15.85
C ILE A 44 -8.82 4.94 14.96
N TYR A 45 -7.49 5.06 14.99
CA TYR A 45 -6.76 5.93 14.08
C TYR A 45 -6.28 5.13 12.87
N ILE A 46 -6.66 5.57 11.67
CA ILE A 46 -6.25 4.95 10.42
C ILE A 46 -5.17 5.85 9.80
N PRO A 47 -3.90 5.42 9.74
CA PRO A 47 -2.83 6.25 9.20
C PRO A 47 -2.98 6.45 7.68
N ASN A 48 -2.43 7.57 7.19
CA ASN A 48 -2.25 7.82 5.77
C ASN A 48 -1.36 6.74 5.14
N MET A 49 -1.47 6.57 3.82
CA MET A 49 -0.66 5.60 3.07
C MET A 49 0.82 5.76 3.38
N ASP A 50 1.35 6.98 3.41
CA ASP A 50 2.77 7.22 3.59
C ASP A 50 3.33 6.80 4.94
N GLY A 51 2.49 6.82 5.99
CA GLY A 51 2.84 6.37 7.34
C GLY A 51 2.77 4.84 7.53
N ARG A 52 2.39 4.09 6.50
CA ARG A 52 2.32 2.62 6.52
C ARG A 52 3.64 1.99 6.08
N GLY A 53 3.90 0.78 6.60
CA GLY A 53 5.05 -0.03 6.22
C GLY A 53 5.04 -0.37 4.72
N ILE A 54 6.23 -0.58 4.15
CA ILE A 54 6.38 -0.82 2.71
C ILE A 54 5.65 -2.09 2.25
N MET A 55 5.64 -3.13 3.10
CA MET A 55 4.96 -4.39 2.81
C MET A 55 3.45 -4.24 2.83
N GLU A 56 2.91 -3.46 3.75
CA GLU A 56 1.47 -3.15 3.79
C GLU A 56 1.05 -2.38 2.52
N LYS A 57 1.82 -1.33 2.14
CA LYS A 57 1.60 -0.58 0.89
C LYS A 57 1.60 -1.50 -0.32
N ARG A 58 2.57 -2.43 -0.39
CA ARG A 58 2.68 -3.41 -1.46
C ARG A 58 1.46 -4.32 -1.53
N GLN A 59 1.04 -4.89 -0.41
CA GLN A 59 -0.14 -5.74 -0.35
C GLN A 59 -1.41 -5.00 -0.81
N MET A 60 -1.56 -3.72 -0.42
CA MET A 60 -2.66 -2.87 -0.89
C MET A 60 -2.62 -2.66 -2.41
N ILE A 61 -1.46 -2.33 -2.98
CA ILE A 61 -1.29 -2.15 -4.42
C ILE A 61 -1.55 -3.45 -5.19
N GLU A 62 -1.00 -4.58 -4.73
CA GLU A 62 -1.23 -5.91 -5.30
C GLU A 62 -2.72 -6.29 -5.25
N TYR A 63 -3.40 -6.00 -4.14
CA TYR A 63 -4.85 -6.21 -4.00
C TYR A 63 -5.64 -5.36 -5.02
N LEU A 64 -5.28 -4.09 -5.21
CA LEU A 64 -5.92 -3.20 -6.18
C LEU A 64 -5.72 -3.69 -7.62
N PHE A 65 -4.53 -4.17 -7.98
CA PHE A 65 -4.29 -4.80 -9.29
C PHE A 65 -5.12 -6.08 -9.46
N GLY A 66 -5.19 -6.93 -8.44
CA GLY A 66 -6.06 -8.12 -8.47
C GLY A 66 -7.54 -7.77 -8.63
N LYS A 67 -7.99 -6.70 -7.96
CA LYS A 67 -9.36 -6.16 -8.08
C LYS A 67 -9.65 -5.66 -9.50
N GLU A 68 -8.75 -4.88 -10.10
CA GLU A 68 -8.92 -4.39 -11.47
C GLU A 68 -8.80 -5.51 -12.51
N SER A 69 -7.92 -6.49 -12.32
CA SER A 69 -7.83 -7.67 -13.19
C SER A 69 -9.16 -8.43 -13.25
N ARG A 70 -9.79 -8.67 -12.09
CA ARG A 70 -11.12 -9.28 -12.01
C ARG A 70 -12.19 -8.44 -12.71
N LYS A 71 -12.15 -7.12 -12.51
CA LYS A 71 -13.11 -6.20 -13.12
C LYS A 71 -12.98 -6.15 -14.65
N LEU A 72 -11.76 -6.21 -15.17
CA LEU A 72 -11.46 -6.20 -16.60
C LEU A 72 -11.59 -7.58 -17.26
N ASN A 73 -11.72 -8.65 -16.44
CA ASN A 73 -11.65 -10.05 -16.87
C ASN A 73 -10.42 -10.35 -17.75
N LYS A 74 -9.28 -9.76 -17.40
CA LYS A 74 -8.01 -9.91 -18.11
C LYS A 74 -6.85 -10.02 -17.13
N PRO A 75 -5.83 -10.84 -17.42
CA PRO A 75 -4.61 -10.84 -16.63
C PRO A 75 -3.88 -9.50 -16.78
N ILE A 76 -3.40 -8.95 -15.66
CA ILE A 76 -2.59 -7.73 -15.63
C ILE A 76 -1.15 -8.11 -15.31
N GLU A 77 -0.21 -7.69 -16.16
CA GLU A 77 1.22 -7.83 -15.94
C GLU A 77 1.82 -6.49 -15.53
N VAL A 78 2.53 -6.46 -14.40
CA VAL A 78 3.17 -5.25 -13.88
C VAL A 78 4.67 -5.47 -13.80
N THR A 79 5.43 -4.58 -14.43
CA THR A 79 6.90 -4.61 -14.34
C THR A 79 7.37 -4.18 -12.94
N PRO A 80 8.51 -4.72 -12.44
CA PRO A 80 9.07 -4.33 -11.14
C PRO A 80 9.31 -2.82 -11.01
N ARG A 81 9.72 -2.17 -12.11
CA ARG A 81 9.91 -0.72 -12.18
C ARG A 81 8.62 0.05 -11.90
N VAL A 82 7.49 -0.40 -12.46
CA VAL A 82 6.18 0.21 -12.18
C VAL A 82 5.81 0.00 -10.72
N MET A 83 5.99 -1.21 -10.18
CA MET A 83 5.71 -1.50 -8.78
C MET A 83 6.53 -0.61 -7.83
N ASN A 84 7.84 -0.47 -8.06
CA ASN A 84 8.72 0.37 -7.24
C ASN A 84 8.28 1.83 -7.27
N ILE A 85 7.94 2.36 -8.45
CA ILE A 85 7.45 3.74 -8.58
C ILE A 85 6.15 3.92 -7.80
N LEU A 86 5.22 2.97 -7.89
CA LEU A 86 3.97 3.03 -7.12
C LEU A 86 4.22 2.96 -5.61
N LEU A 87 5.19 2.17 -5.16
CA LEU A 87 5.52 2.05 -3.73
C LEU A 87 6.18 3.31 -3.14
N GLN A 88 6.97 4.02 -3.94
CA GLN A 88 7.74 5.19 -3.52
C GLN A 88 6.97 6.51 -3.67
N THR A 89 5.90 6.51 -4.45
CA THR A 89 5.13 7.73 -4.73
C THR A 89 4.35 8.17 -3.49
N TYR A 90 4.41 9.47 -3.19
CA TYR A 90 3.55 10.11 -2.20
C TYR A 90 2.13 10.33 -2.77
N TYR A 91 1.11 9.88 -2.04
CA TYR A 91 -0.29 9.97 -2.49
C TYR A 91 -1.14 10.82 -1.55
N GLU A 92 -1.29 12.12 -1.88
CA GLU A 92 -2.14 13.07 -1.15
C GLU A 92 -3.59 12.58 -0.95
N GLY A 93 -4.13 11.81 -1.90
CA GLY A 93 -5.48 11.22 -1.81
C GLY A 93 -5.53 9.78 -1.28
N ASN A 94 -4.49 9.33 -0.56
CA ASN A 94 -4.38 8.00 0.03
C ASN A 94 -4.74 6.88 -0.98
N ILE A 95 -5.44 5.83 -0.50
CA ILE A 95 -5.79 4.64 -1.29
C ILE A 95 -6.62 4.98 -2.54
N GLY A 96 -7.47 6.01 -2.49
CA GLY A 96 -8.27 6.43 -3.64
C GLY A 96 -7.42 6.97 -4.78
N LYS A 97 -6.33 7.69 -4.48
CA LYS A 97 -5.40 8.17 -5.50
C LYS A 97 -4.59 7.03 -6.12
N ILE A 98 -4.20 6.03 -5.34
CA ILE A 98 -3.52 4.82 -5.81
C ILE A 98 -4.44 4.03 -6.73
N GLU A 99 -5.68 3.77 -6.31
CA GLU A 99 -6.67 3.06 -7.12
C GLU A 99 -6.94 3.77 -8.45
N ASN A 100 -7.09 5.09 -8.44
CA ASN A 100 -7.27 5.87 -9.67
C ASN A 100 -6.04 5.85 -10.58
N THR A 101 -4.84 5.83 -9.99
CA THR A 101 -3.59 5.68 -10.75
C THR A 101 -3.52 4.33 -11.45
N ILE A 102 -3.87 3.25 -10.74
CA ILE A 102 -3.89 1.89 -11.29
C ILE A 102 -4.92 1.78 -12.42
N LYS A 103 -6.13 2.33 -12.22
CA LYS A 103 -7.17 2.38 -13.27
C LYS A 103 -6.68 3.09 -14.52
N TYR A 104 -6.13 4.30 -14.36
CA TYR A 104 -5.54 5.05 -15.47
C TYR A 104 -4.46 4.24 -16.21
N ALA A 105 -3.58 3.56 -15.46
CA ALA A 105 -2.52 2.75 -16.05
C ALA A 105 -3.06 1.56 -16.85
N CYS A 106 -4.11 0.91 -16.35
CA CYS A 106 -4.80 -0.15 -17.08
C CYS A 106 -5.48 0.39 -18.35
N ASP A 107 -6.21 1.50 -18.24
CA ASP A 107 -6.91 2.12 -19.38
C ASP A 107 -5.93 2.54 -20.47
N SER A 108 -4.80 3.15 -20.09
CA SER A 108 -3.72 3.55 -21.00
C SER A 108 -3.10 2.33 -21.70
N ALA A 109 -2.81 1.25 -20.96
CA ALA A 109 -2.28 0.03 -21.54
C ALA A 109 -3.28 -0.66 -22.50
N ILE A 110 -4.58 -0.66 -22.18
CA ILE A 110 -5.63 -1.20 -23.05
C ILE A 110 -5.75 -0.39 -24.34
N ALA A 111 -5.67 0.94 -24.26
CA ALA A 111 -5.70 1.83 -25.43
C ALA A 111 -4.54 1.55 -26.41
N ARG A 112 -3.44 0.95 -25.94
CA ARG A 112 -2.31 0.50 -26.79
C ARG A 112 -2.57 -0.83 -27.53
N ASN A 113 -3.78 -1.39 -27.47
CA ASN A 113 -4.26 -2.51 -28.28
C ASN A 113 -3.64 -3.90 -27.91
N GLU A 114 -3.55 -4.21 -26.62
CA GLU A 114 -3.07 -5.52 -26.13
C GLU A 114 -4.26 -6.50 -25.95
N GLN A 115 -4.35 -7.53 -26.80
CA GLN A 115 -5.59 -8.30 -27.00
C GLN A 115 -5.91 -9.32 -25.89
N ILE A 116 -4.90 -9.85 -25.17
CA ILE A 116 -5.11 -10.98 -24.24
C ILE A 116 -4.68 -10.65 -22.80
N GLN A 117 -3.61 -9.88 -22.63
CA GLN A 117 -3.03 -9.52 -21.33
C GLN A 117 -2.74 -8.02 -21.30
N VAL A 118 -3.02 -7.37 -20.18
CA VAL A 118 -2.77 -5.93 -19.99
C VAL A 118 -1.39 -5.77 -19.36
N ARG A 119 -0.40 -5.35 -20.15
CA ARG A 119 0.98 -5.15 -19.69
C ARG A 119 1.23 -3.67 -19.37
N ILE A 120 1.38 -3.39 -18.08
CA ILE A 120 1.61 -2.05 -17.55
C ILE A 120 3.09 -1.74 -17.51
N GLN A 121 3.45 -0.68 -18.21
CA GLN A 121 4.81 -0.13 -18.31
C GLN A 121 4.85 1.30 -17.77
N LEU A 122 6.04 1.85 -17.63
CA LEU A 122 6.23 3.21 -17.08
C LEU A 122 5.44 4.29 -17.83
N ARG A 123 5.36 4.17 -19.17
CA ARG A 123 4.62 5.10 -20.03
C ARG A 123 3.10 5.12 -19.79
N ASP A 124 2.58 4.07 -19.16
CA ASP A 124 1.15 3.96 -18.88
C ASP A 124 0.78 4.66 -17.56
N LEU A 125 1.77 5.00 -16.73
CA LEU A 125 1.55 5.77 -15.51
C LEU A 125 1.33 7.26 -15.83
N PRO A 126 0.57 8.00 -15.00
CA PRO A 126 0.48 9.44 -15.10
C PRO A 126 1.85 10.12 -14.94
N GLN A 127 2.17 11.09 -15.80
CA GLN A 127 3.48 11.77 -15.82
C GLN A 127 3.90 12.37 -14.47
N LYS A 128 2.94 12.87 -13.69
CA LYS A 128 3.16 13.45 -12.35
C LYS A 128 3.76 12.47 -11.35
N ILE A 129 3.59 11.16 -11.55
CA ILE A 129 4.04 10.12 -10.62
C ILE A 129 5.53 9.85 -10.78
N TYR A 130 6.01 9.64 -12.01
CA TYR A 130 7.43 9.37 -12.23
C TYR A 130 8.29 10.62 -12.38
N ALA A 131 7.70 11.80 -12.66
CA ALA A 131 8.44 13.08 -12.70
C ALA A 131 8.89 13.58 -11.33
N ARG A 132 8.22 13.17 -10.23
CA ARG A 132 8.64 13.48 -8.85
C ARG A 132 9.68 12.49 -8.32
N ASN A 133 9.69 11.25 -8.83
CA ASN A 133 10.59 10.19 -8.36
C ASN A 133 12.01 10.28 -8.94
N THR A 134 12.28 11.14 -9.93
CA THR A 134 13.64 11.33 -10.47
C THR A 134 14.63 11.97 -9.49
N GLN A 135 14.17 12.51 -8.35
CA GLN A 135 15.03 13.04 -7.29
C GLN A 135 15.09 12.16 -6.01
N GLN A 136 14.41 11.01 -6.01
CA GLN A 136 14.48 10.04 -4.91
C GLN A 136 15.14 8.75 -5.38
N GLU A 137 16.46 8.80 -5.58
CA GLU A 137 17.29 7.59 -5.64
C GLU A 137 17.35 6.92 -4.26
N LYS A 138 16.31 6.19 -3.84
CA LYS A 138 16.33 5.55 -2.50
C LYS A 138 15.68 4.17 -2.36
N TRP A 139 15.34 3.46 -3.44
CA TRP A 139 15.08 2.01 -3.33
C TRP A 139 15.35 1.30 -4.66
N SER A 140 16.63 1.04 -4.97
CA SER A 140 17.02 -0.24 -5.57
C SER A 140 16.95 -1.25 -4.41
N THR A 141 16.26 -2.39 -4.45
CA THR A 141 16.22 -3.39 -5.51
C THR A 141 15.04 -4.32 -5.20
N PHE A 142 13.92 -4.21 -5.90
CA PHE A 142 13.09 -5.38 -6.16
C PHE A 142 13.46 -5.88 -7.55
N GLU A 143 14.61 -6.55 -7.63
CA GLU A 143 14.91 -7.45 -8.74
C GLU A 143 13.94 -8.61 -8.63
N GLY A 144 13.00 -8.65 -9.56
CA GLY A 144 11.96 -9.66 -9.59
C GLY A 144 11.47 -9.84 -11.02
N SER A 145 10.89 -11.00 -11.30
CA SER A 145 10.10 -11.19 -12.50
C SER A 145 8.89 -10.25 -12.50
N ASN A 146 8.30 -10.01 -13.67
CA ASN A 146 7.03 -9.29 -13.77
C ASN A 146 5.96 -9.98 -12.90
N LEU A 147 5.12 -9.17 -12.25
CA LEU A 147 4.01 -9.65 -11.42
C LEU A 147 2.78 -9.82 -12.30
N ILE A 148 2.13 -10.98 -12.24
CA ILE A 148 0.91 -11.27 -13.00
C ILE A 148 -0.26 -11.43 -12.02
N PHE A 149 -1.30 -10.64 -12.25
CA PHE A 149 -2.55 -10.68 -11.49
C PHE A 149 -3.64 -11.30 -12.38
N SER A 150 -4.25 -12.41 -11.96
CA SER A 150 -5.35 -13.08 -12.68
C SER A 150 -6.45 -13.55 -11.72
N GLY A 151 -7.67 -13.74 -12.23
CA GLY A 151 -8.93 -13.71 -11.47
C GLY A 151 -9.16 -14.71 -10.33
N PHE A 152 -8.29 -15.70 -10.11
CA PHE A 152 -8.36 -16.65 -8.99
C PHE A 152 -6.95 -17.07 -8.57
N CYS A 153 -6.61 -16.84 -7.30
CA CYS A 153 -5.36 -17.25 -6.63
C CYS A 153 -4.05 -16.77 -7.30
N GLU A 154 -2.92 -16.66 -6.64
CA GLU A 154 -2.46 -16.58 -5.25
C GLU A 154 -1.02 -16.09 -5.44
N ARG A 155 -0.39 -15.56 -4.40
CA ARG A 155 1.05 -15.27 -4.46
C ARG A 155 1.81 -16.51 -4.95
N LYS A 156 2.32 -16.50 -6.18
CA LYS A 156 3.48 -17.35 -6.52
C LYS A 156 4.74 -16.61 -6.12
N GLN A 157 4.92 -16.49 -4.81
CA GLN A 157 6.21 -16.32 -4.15
C GLN A 157 6.13 -17.19 -2.89
N VAL A 158 6.35 -18.50 -3.04
CA VAL A 158 6.77 -19.35 -1.92
C VAL A 158 8.25 -19.03 -1.72
N SER A 159 8.49 -17.87 -1.11
CA SER A 159 9.78 -17.59 -0.50
C SER A 159 9.78 -18.35 0.83
N SER A 160 10.63 -19.38 0.94
CA SER A 160 10.86 -19.99 2.25
C SER A 160 11.60 -18.99 3.13
N ARG A 161 11.37 -19.01 4.46
CA ARG A 161 12.13 -18.20 5.44
C ARG A 161 13.64 -18.20 5.19
N THR A 162 14.17 -19.35 4.75
CA THR A 162 15.57 -19.54 4.37
C THR A 162 16.02 -18.73 3.14
N LYS A 163 15.15 -18.55 2.13
CA LYS A 163 15.46 -17.73 0.94
C LYS A 163 15.39 -16.24 1.24
N GLU A 164 14.45 -15.80 2.08
CA GLU A 164 14.36 -14.42 2.57
C GLU A 164 15.58 -14.02 3.40
N LEU A 165 15.96 -14.86 4.37
CA LEU A 165 17.18 -14.67 5.16
C LEU A 165 18.43 -14.64 4.28
N ALA A 166 18.56 -15.57 3.33
CA ALA A 166 19.69 -15.58 2.41
C ALA A 166 19.74 -14.30 1.57
N SER A 167 18.61 -13.84 1.04
CA SER A 167 18.53 -12.60 0.27
C SER A 167 18.89 -11.37 1.12
N PHE A 168 18.41 -11.31 2.37
CA PHE A 168 18.75 -10.25 3.31
C PHE A 168 20.26 -10.22 3.60
N ILE A 169 20.87 -11.37 3.90
CA ILE A 169 22.31 -11.47 4.16
C ILE A 169 23.10 -11.05 2.91
N SER A 170 22.73 -11.52 1.72
CA SER A 170 23.38 -11.11 0.48
C SER A 170 23.31 -9.59 0.24
N ARG A 171 22.19 -8.95 0.56
CA ARG A 171 22.06 -7.48 0.46
C ARG A 171 22.98 -6.74 1.44
N ILE A 172 23.10 -7.23 2.68
CA ILE A 172 23.99 -6.62 3.67
C ILE A 172 25.46 -6.74 3.25
N VAL A 173 25.86 -7.92 2.75
CA VAL A 173 27.22 -8.16 2.25
C VAL A 173 27.54 -7.21 1.11
N LEU A 174 26.63 -7.06 0.15
CA LEU A 174 26.80 -6.14 -0.98
C LEU A 174 27.00 -4.69 -0.53
N PHE A 175 26.21 -4.19 0.43
CA PHE A 175 26.40 -2.83 0.95
C PHE A 175 27.73 -2.65 1.69
N HIS A 176 28.22 -3.70 2.37
CA HIS A 176 29.54 -3.67 2.99
C HIS A 176 30.65 -3.57 1.94
N GLU A 177 30.54 -4.32 0.84
CA GLU A 177 31.50 -4.25 -0.28
C GLU A 177 31.51 -2.86 -0.93
N HIS A 178 30.34 -2.25 -1.16
CA HIS A 178 30.25 -0.88 -1.68
C HIS A 178 30.90 0.16 -0.75
N PHE A 179 30.77 -0.01 0.57
CA PHE A 179 31.44 0.84 1.54
C PHE A 179 32.97 0.64 1.54
N GLU A 180 33.45 -0.60 1.46
CA GLU A 180 34.90 -0.89 1.39
C GLU A 180 35.54 -0.36 0.10
N ASN A 181 34.79 -0.36 -1.01
CA ASN A 181 35.21 0.21 -2.29
C ASN A 181 35.18 1.75 -2.31
N GLY A 182 34.71 2.39 -1.23
CA GLY A 182 34.63 3.85 -1.10
C GLY A 182 33.51 4.49 -1.92
N GLU A 183 32.54 3.69 -2.39
CA GLU A 183 31.42 4.16 -3.21
C GLU A 183 30.33 4.85 -2.37
N GLU A 184 30.30 4.57 -1.06
CA GLU A 184 29.28 5.09 -0.13
C GLU A 184 29.88 5.61 1.18
N THR A 185 29.22 6.60 1.78
CA THR A 185 29.59 7.11 3.10
C THR A 185 29.03 6.25 4.24
N LEU A 186 29.66 6.31 5.41
CA LEU A 186 29.19 5.61 6.62
C LEU A 186 27.74 5.99 7.00
N HIS A 187 27.33 7.22 6.69
CA HIS A 187 25.97 7.69 6.95
C HIS A 187 24.95 7.01 6.01
N GLU A 188 25.30 6.86 4.74
CA GLU A 188 24.48 6.15 3.75
C GLU A 188 24.36 4.67 4.08
N LEU A 189 25.48 4.01 4.44
CA LEU A 189 25.49 2.62 4.86
C LEU A 189 24.56 2.37 6.06
N LYS A 190 24.69 3.18 7.13
CA LYS A 190 23.82 3.06 8.32
C LYS A 190 22.34 3.21 7.96
N LYS A 191 22.02 4.12 7.05
CA LYS A 191 20.65 4.34 6.61
C LYS A 191 20.11 3.14 5.82
N GLN A 192 20.90 2.60 4.90
CA GLN A 192 20.54 1.43 4.12
C GLN A 192 20.38 0.19 5.00
N TRP A 193 21.27 -0.03 5.97
CA TRP A 193 21.15 -1.11 6.94
C TRP A 193 19.88 -1.00 7.78
N LEU A 194 19.61 0.18 8.33
CA LEU A 194 18.39 0.41 9.11
C LEU A 194 17.14 0.10 8.28
N GLN A 195 17.16 0.49 7.00
CA GLN A 195 16.08 0.21 6.06
C GLN A 195 15.93 -1.29 5.76
N GLN A 196 17.01 -2.02 5.54
CA GLN A 196 16.96 -3.48 5.32
C GLN A 196 16.47 -4.23 6.55
N VAL A 197 16.96 -3.86 7.73
CA VAL A 197 16.53 -4.46 9.00
C VAL A 197 15.05 -4.18 9.21
N THR A 198 14.60 -2.94 8.99
CA THR A 198 13.18 -2.59 9.12
C THR A 198 12.31 -3.40 8.16
N GLN A 199 12.73 -3.53 6.90
CA GLN A 199 12.02 -4.32 5.91
C GLN A 199 11.95 -5.81 6.29
N PHE A 200 13.06 -6.39 6.74
CA PHE A 200 13.12 -7.78 7.17
C PHE A 200 12.27 -8.04 8.42
N MET A 201 12.29 -7.12 9.39
CA MET A 201 11.43 -7.20 10.57
C MET A 201 9.95 -7.09 10.21
N ASP A 202 9.59 -6.20 9.28
CA ASP A 202 8.24 -6.14 8.73
C ASP A 202 7.85 -7.48 8.07
N GLU A 203 8.72 -8.04 7.22
CA GLU A 203 8.48 -9.35 6.58
C GLU A 203 8.17 -10.45 7.61
N LEU A 204 8.95 -10.54 8.71
CA LEU A 204 8.70 -11.50 9.79
C LEU A 204 7.36 -11.27 10.50
N VAL A 205 7.01 -10.02 10.83
CA VAL A 205 5.80 -9.68 11.58
C VAL A 205 4.52 -9.95 10.77
N TYR A 206 4.57 -9.76 9.44
CA TYR A 206 3.40 -9.90 8.58
C TYR A 206 3.21 -11.32 8.00
N GLN A 207 4.19 -12.22 8.13
CA GLN A 207 4.05 -13.62 7.72
C GLN A 207 3.31 -14.48 8.75
N ASP A 208 3.47 -14.24 10.05
CA ASP A 208 2.92 -15.09 11.12
C ASP A 208 1.38 -14.99 11.33
N LYS A 209 0.66 -14.19 10.52
CA LYS A 209 -0.80 -13.97 10.70
C LYS A 209 -1.71 -14.85 9.83
N TYR A 210 -1.17 -15.77 9.04
CA TYR A 210 -1.96 -16.50 8.03
C TYR A 210 -1.65 -18.00 7.90
N ASP A 211 -1.13 -18.63 8.95
CA ASP A 211 -1.18 -20.10 9.09
C ASP A 211 -2.46 -20.52 9.83
#